data_AF-A0A654TV02-F1
#
_entry.id   AF-A0A654TV02-F1
#
_cell.length_a   1.000
_cell.length_b   1.000
_cell.length_c   1.000
_cell.angle_alpha   90.00
_cell.angle_beta   90.00
_cell.angle_gamma   90.00
#
_symmetry.space_group_name_H-M   'P 1'
#
loop_
_entity.id
_entity.type
_entity.pdbx_description
1 polymer ?
#
loop_
_entity_poly.entity_id
_entity_poly.type
_entity_poly.pdbx_seq_one_letter_code
_entity_poly.pdbx_strand_id
1 'polypeptide(L)'
;MQRPILCTEYLARSQGSTVEGILPIAKRHNVGAFNWGLVAGKTQTYLPWDSWDHPYRAPPKVWFHDLLHPNGRPYRDGEVQTIRKLNGMPSQD
;
A
#
# COMPACT_ATOMS: atom_id res chain seq x y z
N MET A 1 27.53 3.66 14.06
CA MET A 1 26.97 4.16 12.78
C MET A 1 25.47 3.93 12.78
N GLN A 2 24.67 4.96 12.53
CA GLN A 2 23.22 4.86 12.28
C GLN A 2 22.98 5.10 10.79
N ARG A 3 23.03 4.03 9.97
CA ARG A 3 22.79 4.15 8.52
C ARG A 3 21.28 4.26 8.28
N PRO A 4 20.81 5.21 7.45
CA PRO A 4 19.41 5.25 7.03
C PRO A 4 19.00 3.93 6.37
N ILE A 5 17.76 3.49 6.62
CA ILE A 5 17.17 2.30 6.00
C ILE A 5 16.01 2.75 5.12
N LEU A 6 15.99 2.22 3.89
CA LEU A 6 14.89 2.39 2.95
C LEU A 6 14.33 1.00 2.63
N CYS A 7 13.05 0.80 2.92
CA CYS A 7 12.28 -0.32 2.44
C CYS A 7 11.75 0.03 1.05
N THR A 8 12.27 -0.67 0.03
CA THR A 8 11.96 -0.34 -1.37
C THR A 8 10.56 -0.78 -1.78
N GLU A 9 9.99 -1.78 -1.09
CA GLU A 9 8.63 -2.27 -1.34
C GLU A 9 8.04 -2.83 -0.05
N TYR A 10 6.86 -2.33 0.33
CA TYR A 10 6.04 -2.93 1.37
C TYR A 10 4.58 -2.77 0.95
N LEU A 11 3.87 -3.88 0.82
CA LEU A 11 2.42 -4.06 0.83
C LEU A 11 2.21 -5.44 0.20
N ALA A 12 1.26 -6.21 0.68
CA ALA A 12 0.82 -7.47 0.10
C ALA A 12 -0.34 -7.91 0.98
N ARG A 13 -1.51 -7.29 0.78
CA ARG A 13 -2.59 -7.37 1.77
C ARG A 13 -3.05 -8.81 2.03
N SER A 14 -3.05 -9.67 1.01
CA SER A 14 -3.38 -11.10 1.15
C SER A 14 -2.31 -11.91 1.90
N GLN A 15 -1.11 -11.36 2.07
CA GLN A 15 0.01 -11.95 2.84
C GLN A 15 0.18 -11.30 4.22
N GLY A 16 -0.79 -10.50 4.67
CA GLY A 16 -0.77 -9.83 5.98
C GLY A 16 0.09 -8.57 6.05
N SER A 17 0.74 -8.17 4.96
CA SER A 17 1.44 -6.88 4.88
C SER A 17 0.42 -5.79 4.53
N THR A 18 0.15 -4.88 5.47
CA THR A 18 -0.86 -3.80 5.36
C THR A 18 -0.25 -2.44 5.67
N VAL A 19 -0.91 -1.36 5.24
CA VAL A 19 -0.49 0.02 5.55
C VAL A 19 -0.48 0.26 7.06
N GLU A 20 -1.53 -0.17 7.75
CA GLU A 20 -1.72 -0.03 9.19
C GLU A 20 -0.75 -0.92 10.00
N GLY A 21 -0.33 -2.04 9.44
CA GLY A 21 0.64 -2.94 10.07
C GLY A 21 2.08 -2.47 9.90
N ILE A 22 2.45 -2.01 8.69
CA ILE A 22 3.85 -1.76 8.35
C ILE A 22 4.27 -0.30 8.60
N LEU A 23 3.49 0.69 8.17
CA LEU A 23 3.93 2.08 8.24
C LEU A 23 4.16 2.60 9.66
N PRO A 24 3.35 2.25 10.68
CA PRO A 24 3.65 2.65 12.06
C PRO A 24 4.96 2.07 12.59
N ILE A 25 5.32 0.84 12.18
CA ILE A 25 6.60 0.21 12.53
C ILE A 25 7.74 0.95 11.82
N ALA A 26 7.61 1.17 10.50
CA ALA A 26 8.60 1.90 9.72
C ALA A 26 8.87 3.29 10.32
N LYS A 27 7.81 4.04 10.66
CA LYS A 27 7.92 5.35 11.32
C LYS A 27 8.64 5.28 12.67
N ARG A 28 8.29 4.31 13.53
CA ARG A 28 8.93 4.11 14.86
C ARG A 28 10.43 3.88 14.74
N HIS A 29 10.86 3.18 13.69
CA HIS A 29 12.26 2.84 13.45
C HIS A 29 12.98 3.78 12.48
N ASN A 30 12.37 4.90 12.09
CA ASN A 30 12.92 5.85 11.12
C ASN A 30 13.32 5.20 9.78
N VAL A 31 12.49 4.26 9.30
CA VAL A 31 12.65 3.59 8.01
C VAL A 31 11.76 4.29 6.97
N GLY A 32 12.35 4.76 5.87
CA GLY A 32 11.59 5.21 4.72
C GLY A 32 11.00 4.02 3.98
N ALA A 33 9.78 4.12 3.47
CA ALA A 33 9.12 3.00 2.80
C ALA A 33 8.46 3.45 1.49
N PHE A 34 8.73 2.73 0.41
CA PHE A 34 8.11 2.94 -0.89
C PHE A 34 7.03 1.89 -1.13
N ASN A 35 5.87 2.33 -1.62
CA ASN A 35 4.81 1.43 -2.06
C ASN A 35 5.09 0.95 -3.48
N TRP A 36 5.00 -0.36 -3.70
CA TRP A 36 5.05 -0.95 -5.03
C TRP A 36 3.69 -0.78 -5.71
N GLY A 37 3.56 0.16 -6.65
CA GLY A 37 2.26 0.54 -7.18
C GLY A 37 1.59 1.64 -6.36
N LEU A 38 0.55 2.25 -6.94
CA LEU A 38 -0.12 3.41 -6.36
C LEU A 38 -1.55 3.53 -6.88
N VAL A 39 -1.70 3.56 -8.20
CA VAL A 39 -2.99 3.70 -8.89
C VAL A 39 -3.26 2.45 -9.70
N ALA A 40 -4.44 1.85 -9.51
CA ALA A 40 -4.88 0.74 -10.35
C ALA A 40 -4.92 1.19 -11.82
N GLY A 41 -4.12 0.53 -12.65
CA GLY A 41 -3.91 0.94 -14.04
C GLY A 41 -3.01 -0.03 -14.81
N LYS A 42 -2.14 0.51 -15.66
CA LYS A 42 -1.34 -0.25 -16.64
C LYS A 42 -0.50 -1.38 -16.03
N THR A 43 0.08 -1.18 -14.85
CA THR A 43 0.94 -2.17 -14.19
C THR A 43 0.15 -3.24 -13.43
N GLN A 44 -1.15 -3.00 -13.20
CA GLN A 44 -2.08 -3.94 -12.57
C GLN A 44 -1.60 -4.51 -11.22
N THR A 45 -0.88 -3.71 -10.44
CA THR A 45 -0.30 -4.09 -9.14
C THR A 45 -1.33 -4.31 -8.03
N TYR A 46 -2.61 -4.00 -8.28
CA TYR A 46 -3.75 -4.44 -7.47
C TYR A 46 -4.07 -5.93 -7.62
N LEU A 47 -3.55 -6.63 -8.63
CA LEU A 47 -3.66 -8.09 -8.77
C LEU A 47 -2.59 -8.81 -7.93
N PRO A 48 -2.86 -10.01 -7.39
CA PRO A 48 -1.85 -10.78 -6.65
C PRO A 48 -0.73 -11.30 -7.56
N TRP A 49 0.42 -11.65 -6.97
CA TRP A 49 1.59 -12.13 -7.73
C TRP A 49 1.32 -13.38 -8.59
N ASP A 50 0.28 -14.17 -8.31
CA ASP A 50 -0.07 -15.35 -9.10
C ASP A 50 -0.84 -15.02 -10.40
N SER A 51 -1.22 -13.76 -10.62
CA SER A 51 -2.13 -13.38 -11.70
C SER A 51 -1.57 -13.57 -13.12
N TRP A 52 -0.24 -13.71 -13.25
CA TRP A 52 0.39 -13.99 -14.55
C TRP A 52 0.14 -15.43 -15.00
N ASP A 53 -0.01 -16.37 -14.06
CA ASP A 53 -0.25 -17.79 -14.31
C ASP A 53 -1.73 -18.16 -14.09
N HIS A 54 -2.42 -17.42 -13.22
CA HIS A 54 -3.83 -17.58 -12.89
C HIS A 54 -4.61 -16.29 -13.18
N PRO A 55 -5.01 -16.03 -14.45
CA PRO A 55 -5.68 -14.79 -14.82
C PRO A 55 -7.02 -14.59 -14.09
N TYR A 56 -7.20 -13.41 -13.52
CA TYR A 56 -8.40 -13.05 -12.79
C TYR A 56 -9.47 -12.50 -13.75
N ARG A 57 -10.68 -13.08 -13.73
CA ARG A 57 -11.82 -12.62 -14.55
C ARG A 57 -12.54 -11.40 -13.99
N ALA A 58 -12.29 -11.07 -12.73
CA ALA A 58 -12.81 -9.92 -12.02
C ALA A 58 -11.77 -9.44 -11.00
N PRO A 59 -11.81 -8.17 -10.56
CA PRO A 59 -10.91 -7.68 -9.53
C PRO A 59 -10.94 -8.58 -8.27
N PRO A 60 -9.79 -8.83 -7.63
CA PRO A 60 -9.74 -9.64 -6.42
C PRO A 60 -10.53 -8.95 -5.29
N LYS A 61 -11.10 -9.76 -4.38
CA LYS A 61 -11.82 -9.25 -3.20
C LYS A 61 -10.98 -8.31 -2.34
N VAL A 62 -9.67 -8.56 -2.30
CA VAL A 62 -8.69 -7.71 -1.64
C VAL A 62 -7.62 -7.36 -2.67
N TRP A 63 -7.46 -6.07 -2.95
CA TRP A 63 -6.40 -5.59 -3.81
C TRP A 63 -5.03 -5.84 -3.19
N PHE A 64 -4.06 -6.09 -4.05
CA PHE A 64 -2.75 -6.49 -3.61
C PHE A 64 -1.90 -5.29 -3.16
N HIS A 65 -1.43 -4.45 -4.08
CA HIS A 65 -0.57 -3.31 -3.73
C HIS A 65 -1.14 -1.91 -3.99
N ASP A 66 -2.01 -1.70 -4.98
CA ASP A 66 -2.44 -0.33 -5.27
C ASP A 66 -3.27 0.27 -4.13
N LEU A 67 -3.16 1.60 -3.98
CA LEU A 67 -3.81 2.40 -2.93
C LEU A 67 -4.98 3.23 -3.47
N LEU A 68 -4.99 3.52 -4.77
CA LEU A 68 -5.94 4.42 -5.42
C LEU A 68 -6.64 3.74 -6.60
N HIS A 69 -7.92 4.03 -6.76
CA HIS A 69 -8.67 3.77 -7.97
C HIS A 69 -8.20 4.68 -9.12
N PRO A 70 -8.51 4.35 -10.39
CA PRO A 70 -8.12 5.18 -11.55
C PRO A 70 -8.58 6.64 -11.47
N ASN A 71 -9.66 6.92 -10.74
CA ASN A 71 -10.20 8.27 -10.52
C ASN A 71 -9.58 8.98 -9.30
N GLY A 72 -8.54 8.41 -8.69
CA GLY A 72 -7.87 8.98 -7.51
C GLY A 72 -8.57 8.74 -6.19
N ARG A 73 -9.74 8.08 -6.16
CA ARG A 73 -10.38 7.71 -4.90
C ARG A 73 -9.54 6.66 -4.16
N PRO A 74 -9.45 6.73 -2.82
CA PRO A 74 -8.83 5.68 -2.03
C PRO A 74 -9.50 4.33 -2.28
N TYR A 75 -8.70 3.26 -2.38
CA TYR A 75 -9.22 1.89 -2.34
C TYR A 75 -9.79 1.57 -0.94
N ARG A 76 -9.10 2.02 0.11
CA ARG A 76 -9.54 1.93 1.52
C ARG A 76 -9.24 3.24 2.23
N ASP A 77 -10.28 3.88 2.76
CA ASP A 77 -10.15 5.17 3.44
C ASP A 77 -9.25 5.09 4.68
N GLY A 78 -9.31 3.98 5.44
CA GLY A 78 -8.49 3.76 6.63
C GLY A 78 -6.97 3.79 6.37
N GLU A 79 -6.55 3.34 5.18
CA GLU A 79 -5.14 3.37 4.79
C GLU A 79 -4.67 4.82 4.56
N VAL A 80 -5.48 5.61 3.87
CA VAL A 80 -5.21 7.03 3.64
C VAL A 80 -5.23 7.82 4.96
N GLN A 81 -6.17 7.53 5.85
CA GLN A 81 -6.20 8.12 7.19
C GLN A 81 -4.94 7.79 7.99
N THR A 82 -4.46 6.54 7.91
CA THR A 82 -3.22 6.11 8.57
C THR A 82 -2.01 6.86 8.02
N ILE A 83 -1.87 6.94 6.70
CA ILE A 83 -0.78 7.68 6.05
C ILE A 83 -0.80 9.15 6.46
N ARG A 84 -1.97 9.80 6.48
CA ARG A 84 -2.11 11.20 6.92
C ARG A 84 -1.71 11.39 8.38
N LYS A 85 -2.22 10.54 9.27
CA LYS A 85 -1.90 10.58 10.70
C LYS A 85 -0.40 10.45 10.96
N LEU A 86 0.28 9.53 10.29
CA LEU A 86 1.74 9.33 10.44
C LEU A 86 2.58 10.49 9.91
N ASN A 87 2.01 11.30 9.01
CA ASN A 87 2.59 12.53 8.48
C ASN A 87 2.13 13.80 9.23
N GLY A 88 1.42 13.66 10.35
CA GLY A 88 0.92 14.80 11.15
C GLY A 88 -0.16 15.63 10.45
N MET A 89 -0.80 15.08 9.43
CA MET A 89 -1.90 15.75 8.72
C MET A 89 -3.24 15.50 9.42
N PRO A 90 -4.15 16.50 9.44
CA PRO A 90 -5.50 16.28 9.94
C PRO A 90 -6.25 15.25 9.11
N SER A 91 -7.14 14.49 9.76
CA SER A 91 -8.14 13.66 9.09
C SER A 91 -9.05 14.53 8.22
N GLN A 92 -9.51 14.01 7.09
CA GLN A 92 -10.64 14.62 6.37
C GLN A 92 -11.91 14.02 6.93
N ASP A 93 -12.77 14.89 7.47
CA ASP A 93 -14.14 14.58 7.89
C ASP A 93 -15.07 14.50 6.66
#